data_AF-A0A935A1Q3-F1
#
_entry.id   AF-A0A935A1Q3-F1
#
_cell.length_a   1.000
_cell.length_b   1.000
_cell.length_c   1.000
_cell.angle_alpha   90.00
_cell.angle_beta   90.00
_cell.angle_gamma   90.00
#
_symmetry.space_group_name_H-M   'P 1'
#
loop_
_entity.id
_entity.type
_entity.pdbx_description
1 polymer ?
#
loop_
_entity_poly.entity_id
_entity_poly.type
_entity_poly.pdbx_seq_one_letter_code
_entity_poly.pdbx_strand_id
1 'polypeptide(L)'
;MTLRNRPFMLLVMTKILQLTGVTAFSAGLAFFAQYVVQMTGAQLGMFFGLFSLGTILSLPVWVWHSRRVGKKPAYFLAVCLFALFDLCLLIPGQGDVGLVLGLGFAIGIAGGGLILLGVSMLPDTIDYDYHLTGQRREGIYAGVWSTIEKGSAAIATLFAGAILSWAGYLKTRAGEVACQPEAALSAITFNVAILPAIVMILSLLFLYRYDLTREQLAAMAKKRAV
;
A
#
# COMPACT_ATOMS: atom_id res chain seq x y z
N MET A 1 18.70 16.18 -10.37
CA MET A 1 18.86 15.31 -11.56
C MET A 1 17.89 14.13 -11.53
N THR A 2 17.78 13.38 -10.43
CA THR A 2 16.75 12.33 -10.23
C THR A 2 15.31 12.88 -10.21
N LEU A 3 15.08 14.05 -9.60
CA LEU A 3 13.77 14.71 -9.58
C LEU A 3 13.24 15.15 -10.96
N ARG A 4 14.09 15.16 -11.99
CA ARG A 4 13.71 15.50 -13.37
C ARG A 4 13.24 14.28 -14.17
N ASN A 5 13.50 13.06 -13.66
CA ASN A 5 13.01 11.82 -14.24
C ASN A 5 11.52 11.67 -13.90
N ARG A 6 10.65 12.13 -14.82
CA ARG A 6 9.20 12.14 -14.65
C ARG A 6 8.63 10.74 -14.33
N PRO A 7 8.99 9.65 -15.02
CA PRO A 7 8.57 8.31 -14.66
C PRO A 7 8.93 7.91 -13.22
N PHE A 8 10.15 8.22 -12.77
CA PHE A 8 10.56 7.96 -11.39
C PHE A 8 9.74 8.76 -10.38
N MET A 9 9.53 10.05 -10.62
CA MET A 9 8.74 10.89 -9.73
C MET A 9 7.27 10.46 -9.63
N LEU A 10 6.66 10.02 -10.73
CA LEU A 10 5.30 9.48 -10.72
C LEU A 10 5.20 8.19 -9.89
N LEU A 11 6.20 7.31 -10.02
CA LEU A 11 6.26 6.07 -9.24
C LEU A 11 6.47 6.37 -7.74
N VAL A 12 7.33 7.33 -7.43
CA VAL A 12 7.56 7.84 -6.07
C VAL A 12 6.27 8.40 -5.45
N MET A 13 5.54 9.26 -6.16
CA MET A 13 4.30 9.85 -5.65
C MET A 13 3.23 8.79 -5.42
N THR A 14 3.13 7.82 -6.34
CA THR A 14 2.27 6.63 -6.16
C THR A 14 2.63 5.90 -4.87
N LYS A 15 3.93 5.65 -4.64
CA LYS A 15 4.41 4.93 -3.46
C LYS A 15 4.17 5.66 -2.14
N ILE A 16 4.37 6.98 -2.10
CA ILE A 16 4.10 7.82 -0.91
C ILE A 16 2.63 7.72 -0.49
N LEU A 17 1.70 7.84 -1.46
CA LEU A 17 0.27 7.71 -1.20
C LEU A 17 -0.06 6.30 -0.69
N GLN A 18 0.43 5.26 -1.37
CA GLN A 18 0.18 3.88 -0.95
C GLN A 18 0.72 3.59 0.45
N LEU A 19 1.92 4.07 0.78
CA LEU A 19 2.48 3.92 2.12
C LEU A 19 1.62 4.64 3.17
N THR A 20 1.09 5.81 2.85
CA THR A 20 0.18 6.52 3.73
C THR A 20 -1.10 5.72 3.99
N GLY A 21 -1.69 5.12 2.94
CA GLY A 21 -2.85 4.24 3.07
C GLY A 21 -2.56 3.00 3.93
N VAL A 22 -1.46 2.30 3.66
CA VAL A 22 -1.06 1.10 4.42
C VAL A 22 -0.76 1.43 5.89
N THR A 23 -0.12 2.56 6.16
CA THR A 23 0.17 2.98 7.55
C THR A 23 -1.11 3.35 8.29
N ALA A 24 -2.05 4.05 7.65
CA ALA A 24 -3.35 4.36 8.24
C ALA A 24 -4.12 3.07 8.58
N PHE A 25 -4.19 2.14 7.61
CA PHE A 25 -4.77 0.80 7.80
C PHE A 25 -4.14 0.10 9.01
N SER A 26 -2.81 -0.01 9.04
CA SER A 26 -2.07 -0.70 10.10
C SER A 26 -2.28 -0.08 11.48
N ALA A 27 -2.31 1.25 11.57
CA ALA A 27 -2.51 1.97 12.82
C ALA A 27 -3.92 1.75 13.42
N GLY A 28 -4.95 1.73 12.57
CA GLY A 28 -6.34 1.55 13.00
C GLY A 28 -6.73 0.08 13.22
N LEU A 29 -6.07 -0.87 12.55
CA LEU A 29 -6.48 -2.28 12.50
C LEU A 29 -6.56 -2.93 13.89
N ALA A 30 -5.60 -2.66 14.78
CA ALA A 30 -5.62 -3.20 16.13
C ALA A 30 -6.85 -2.72 16.92
N PHE A 31 -7.21 -1.44 16.77
CA PHE A 31 -8.41 -0.88 17.39
C PHE A 31 -9.69 -1.45 16.76
N PHE A 32 -9.73 -1.61 15.44
CA PHE A 32 -10.86 -2.23 14.75
C PHE A 32 -11.08 -3.67 15.22
N ALA A 33 -10.03 -4.48 15.24
CA ALA A 33 -10.09 -5.86 15.71
C ALA A 33 -10.58 -5.94 17.16
N GLN A 34 -10.05 -5.10 18.05
CA GLN A 34 -10.39 -5.15 19.48
C GLN A 34 -11.76 -4.56 19.80
N TYR A 35 -12.13 -3.41 19.23
CA TYR A 35 -13.31 -2.65 19.64
C TYR A 35 -14.54 -2.86 18.73
N VAL A 36 -14.34 -3.16 17.43
CA VAL A 36 -15.45 -3.38 16.49
C VAL A 36 -15.79 -4.86 16.41
N VAL A 37 -14.79 -5.71 16.24
CA VAL A 37 -14.98 -7.16 16.04
C VAL A 37 -14.91 -7.95 17.35
N GLN A 38 -14.30 -7.37 18.40
CA GLN A 38 -14.03 -8.00 19.70
C GLN A 38 -13.12 -9.23 19.62
N MET A 39 -12.12 -9.16 18.74
CA MET A 39 -11.12 -10.21 18.57
C MET A 39 -10.20 -10.33 19.79
N THR A 40 -9.83 -11.57 20.11
CA THR A 40 -8.77 -11.85 21.07
C THR A 40 -7.39 -11.56 20.48
N GLY A 41 -6.37 -11.37 21.32
CA GLY A 41 -4.99 -11.18 20.86
C GLY A 41 -4.48 -12.32 19.96
N ALA A 42 -4.92 -13.56 20.22
CA ALA A 42 -4.58 -14.70 19.38
C ALA A 42 -5.20 -14.61 17.98
N GLN A 43 -6.45 -14.16 17.88
CA GLN A 43 -7.14 -13.96 16.60
C GLN A 43 -6.53 -12.81 15.81
N LEU A 44 -6.09 -11.73 16.47
CA LEU A 44 -5.34 -10.66 15.81
C LEU A 44 -3.99 -11.17 15.28
N GLY A 45 -3.30 -12.03 16.03
CA GLY A 45 -2.10 -12.72 15.54
C GLY A 45 -2.37 -13.59 14.30
N MET A 46 -3.50 -14.32 14.29
CA MET A 46 -3.93 -15.10 13.12
C MET A 46 -4.21 -14.22 11.91
N PHE A 47 -4.78 -13.02 12.10
CA PHE A 47 -4.98 -12.07 11.02
C PHE A 47 -3.66 -11.69 10.34
N PHE A 48 -2.65 -11.29 11.11
CA PHE A 48 -1.33 -10.96 10.56
C PHE A 48 -0.65 -12.17 9.90
N GLY A 49 -0.84 -13.36 10.46
CA GLY A 49 -0.39 -14.61 9.87
C GLY A 49 -1.01 -14.85 8.49
N LEU A 50 -2.34 -14.77 8.38
CA LEU A 50 -3.06 -14.96 7.11
C LEU A 50 -2.76 -13.85 6.10
N PHE A 51 -2.66 -12.60 6.54
CA PHE A 51 -2.22 -11.50 5.69
C PHE A 51 -0.84 -11.76 5.09
N SER A 52 0.10 -12.20 5.92
CA SER A 52 1.47 -12.53 5.47
C SER A 52 1.48 -13.73 4.54
N LEU A 53 0.70 -14.77 4.83
CA LEU A 53 0.54 -15.94 3.96
C LEU A 53 -0.06 -15.56 2.60
N GLY A 54 -1.12 -14.77 2.57
CA GLY A 54 -1.73 -14.27 1.34
C GLY A 54 -0.75 -13.45 0.50
N THR A 55 0.04 -12.60 1.17
CA THR A 55 1.11 -11.83 0.54
C THR A 55 2.11 -12.76 -0.14
N ILE A 56 2.67 -13.73 0.58
CA ILE A 56 3.72 -14.63 0.06
C ILE A 56 3.19 -15.51 -1.07
N LEU A 57 2.02 -16.14 -0.87
CA LEU A 57 1.43 -17.08 -1.83
C LEU A 57 0.96 -16.38 -3.11
N SER A 58 0.63 -15.09 -3.05
CA SER A 58 0.22 -14.33 -4.23
C SER A 58 1.40 -13.90 -5.12
N LEU A 59 2.63 -13.86 -4.63
CA LEU A 59 3.78 -13.37 -5.40
C LEU A 59 3.97 -14.08 -6.75
N PRO A 60 3.96 -15.43 -6.84
CA PRO A 60 4.08 -16.12 -8.13
C PRO A 60 2.93 -15.79 -9.09
N VAL A 61 1.72 -15.62 -8.56
CA VAL A 61 0.53 -15.26 -9.33
C VAL A 61 0.69 -13.86 -9.93
N TRP A 62 1.16 -12.88 -9.14
CA TRP A 62 1.42 -11.53 -9.61
C TRP A 62 2.58 -11.47 -10.61
N VAL A 63 3.64 -12.26 -10.41
CA VAL A 63 4.74 -12.39 -11.40
C VAL A 63 4.19 -12.91 -12.72
N TRP A 64 3.40 -14.00 -12.69
CA TRP A 64 2.80 -14.57 -13.89
C TRP A 64 1.86 -13.58 -14.58
N HIS A 65 0.98 -12.93 -13.82
CA HIS A 65 0.00 -11.98 -14.34
C HIS A 65 0.68 -10.77 -14.97
N SER A 66 1.65 -10.16 -14.27
CA SER A 66 2.40 -9.00 -14.77
C SER A 66 3.24 -9.28 -16.02
N ARG A 67 3.67 -10.52 -16.22
CA ARG A 67 4.33 -10.94 -17.48
C ARG A 67 3.35 -11.02 -18.65
N ARG A 68 2.07 -11.35 -18.41
CA ARG A 68 1.06 -11.47 -19.46
C ARG A 68 0.43 -10.13 -19.85
N VAL A 69 0.00 -9.34 -18.87
CA VAL A 69 -0.69 -8.06 -19.14
C VAL A 69 0.23 -6.85 -19.09
N GLY A 70 1.44 -7.00 -18.54
CA GLY A 70 2.36 -5.90 -18.26
C GLY A 70 2.28 -5.42 -16.80
N LYS A 71 3.34 -4.74 -16.35
CA LYS A 71 3.48 -4.29 -14.95
C LYS A 71 2.43 -3.26 -14.57
N LYS A 72 2.14 -2.28 -15.44
CA LYS A 72 1.18 -1.19 -15.18
C LYS A 72 -0.25 -1.70 -14.93
N PRO A 73 -0.90 -2.45 -15.84
CA PRO A 73 -2.25 -2.94 -15.60
C PRO A 73 -2.32 -3.94 -14.43
N ALA A 74 -1.30 -4.77 -14.23
CA ALA A 74 -1.22 -5.62 -13.04
C ALA A 74 -1.18 -4.79 -11.74
N TYR A 75 -0.47 -3.66 -11.75
CA TYR A 75 -0.34 -2.81 -10.56
C TYR A 75 -1.62 -2.05 -10.29
N PHE A 76 -2.29 -1.58 -11.34
CA PHE A 76 -3.65 -1.05 -11.25
C PHE A 76 -4.60 -2.06 -10.59
N LEU A 77 -4.59 -3.31 -11.06
CA LEU A 77 -5.45 -4.35 -10.49
C LEU A 77 -5.13 -4.59 -9.02
N ALA A 78 -3.85 -4.68 -8.64
CA ALA A 78 -3.45 -4.87 -7.25
C ALA A 78 -3.96 -3.74 -6.34
N VAL A 79 -3.84 -2.47 -6.77
CA VAL A 79 -4.34 -1.30 -6.03
C VAL A 79 -5.86 -1.32 -5.92
N CYS A 80 -6.58 -1.63 -7.00
CA CYS A 80 -8.03 -1.73 -6.98
C CYS A 80 -8.51 -2.85 -6.05
N LEU A 81 -7.87 -4.02 -6.08
CA LEU A 81 -8.19 -5.13 -5.18
C LEU A 81 -7.92 -4.77 -3.73
N PHE A 82 -6.80 -4.10 -3.45
CA PHE A 82 -6.47 -3.65 -2.09
C PHE A 82 -7.56 -2.70 -1.56
N ALA A 83 -7.88 -1.65 -2.33
CA ALA A 83 -8.92 -0.69 -1.96
C ALA A 83 -10.30 -1.36 -1.80
N LEU A 84 -10.64 -2.32 -2.66
CA LEU A 84 -11.89 -3.07 -2.56
C LEU A 84 -11.95 -3.89 -1.28
N PHE A 85 -10.89 -4.64 -0.96
CA PHE A 85 -10.86 -5.48 0.24
C PHE A 85 -10.82 -4.65 1.53
N ASP A 86 -10.16 -3.49 1.53
CA ASP A 86 -10.25 -2.52 2.63
C ASP A 86 -11.69 -2.05 2.83
N LEU A 87 -12.41 -1.70 1.76
CA LEU A 87 -13.82 -1.31 1.86
C LEU A 87 -14.72 -2.47 2.33
N CYS A 88 -14.38 -3.72 2.00
CA CYS A 88 -15.11 -4.88 2.52
C CYS A 88 -15.00 -5.03 4.04
N LEU A 89 -14.04 -4.39 4.72
CA LEU A 89 -14.00 -4.33 6.19
C LEU A 89 -15.12 -3.49 6.81
N LEU A 90 -15.95 -2.83 6.01
CA LEU A 90 -17.20 -2.20 6.48
C LEU A 90 -18.31 -3.22 6.77
N ILE A 91 -18.18 -4.46 6.27
CA ILE A 91 -19.20 -5.51 6.35
C ILE A 91 -19.20 -6.24 7.71
N PRO A 92 -18.04 -6.68 8.27
CA PRO A 92 -18.01 -7.45 9.50
C PRO A 92 -18.55 -6.66 10.71
N GLY A 93 -19.43 -7.30 11.48
CA GLY A 93 -19.89 -6.83 12.78
C GLY A 93 -19.17 -7.50 13.95
N GLN A 94 -19.74 -7.33 15.15
CA GLN A 94 -19.22 -7.96 16.37
C GLN A 94 -19.28 -9.49 16.23
N GLY A 95 -18.16 -10.18 16.49
CA GLY A 95 -18.07 -11.64 16.43
C GLY A 95 -17.77 -12.24 15.05
N ASP A 96 -17.73 -11.44 13.97
CA ASP A 96 -17.46 -11.90 12.60
C ASP A 96 -15.98 -12.16 12.30
N VAL A 97 -15.30 -12.85 13.23
CA VAL A 97 -13.86 -13.11 13.20
C VAL A 97 -13.45 -13.84 11.92
N GLY A 98 -14.22 -14.84 11.49
CA GLY A 98 -13.90 -15.63 10.29
C GLY A 98 -13.87 -14.79 9.01
N LEU A 99 -14.80 -13.84 8.88
CA LEU A 99 -14.86 -12.94 7.73
C LEU A 99 -13.66 -11.99 7.71
N VAL A 100 -13.31 -11.42 8.86
CA VAL A 100 -12.14 -10.52 9.00
C VAL A 100 -10.83 -11.25 8.69
N LEU A 101 -10.69 -12.50 9.13
CA LEU A 101 -9.53 -13.34 8.80
C LEU A 101 -9.44 -13.64 7.30
N GLY A 102 -10.57 -13.96 6.65
CA GLY A 102 -10.65 -14.15 5.20
C GLY A 102 -10.29 -12.88 4.42
N LEU A 103 -10.79 -11.73 4.88
CA LEU A 103 -10.42 -10.42 4.32
C LEU A 103 -8.94 -10.11 4.54
N GLY A 104 -8.37 -10.44 5.70
CA GLY A 104 -6.93 -10.29 5.94
C GLY A 104 -6.08 -11.05 4.93
N PHE A 105 -6.46 -12.29 4.61
CA PHE A 105 -5.81 -13.07 3.54
C PHE A 105 -5.96 -12.40 2.17
N ALA A 106 -7.15 -11.91 1.83
CA ALA A 106 -7.43 -11.24 0.56
C ALA A 106 -6.66 -9.90 0.40
N ILE A 107 -6.63 -9.07 1.44
CA ILE A 107 -5.82 -7.86 1.50
C ILE A 107 -4.34 -8.21 1.35
N GLY A 108 -3.89 -9.31 1.98
CA GLY A 108 -2.54 -9.86 1.80
C GLY A 108 -2.23 -10.19 0.33
N ILE A 109 -3.15 -10.87 -0.38
CA ILE A 109 -3.00 -11.14 -1.81
C ILE A 109 -2.80 -9.84 -2.60
N ALA A 110 -3.63 -8.83 -2.37
CA ALA A 110 -3.49 -7.54 -3.06
C ALA A 110 -2.18 -6.83 -2.68
N GLY A 111 -1.79 -6.87 -1.40
CA GLY A 111 -0.56 -6.30 -0.86
C GLY A 111 0.71 -6.90 -1.48
N GLY A 112 0.71 -8.20 -1.76
CA GLY A 112 1.80 -8.86 -2.50
C GLY A 112 2.02 -8.24 -3.88
N GLY A 113 0.94 -7.90 -4.58
CA GLY A 113 0.98 -7.21 -5.86
C GLY A 113 1.54 -5.79 -5.73
N LEU A 114 1.12 -5.03 -4.71
CA LEU A 114 1.62 -3.68 -4.45
C LEU A 114 3.14 -3.66 -4.21
N ILE A 115 3.64 -4.58 -3.38
CA ILE A 115 5.07 -4.68 -3.06
C ILE A 115 5.86 -5.08 -4.30
N LEU A 116 5.47 -6.19 -4.94
CA LEU A 116 6.18 -6.73 -6.09
C LEU A 116 6.26 -5.72 -7.24
N LEU A 117 5.12 -5.12 -7.60
CA LEU A 117 5.03 -4.29 -8.80
C LEU A 117 5.71 -2.94 -8.60
N GLY A 118 5.56 -2.35 -7.42
CA GLY A 118 6.29 -1.13 -7.05
C GLY A 118 7.81 -1.29 -7.15
N VAL A 119 8.36 -2.37 -6.58
CA VAL A 119 9.80 -2.66 -6.67
C VAL A 119 10.22 -3.03 -8.10
N SER A 120 9.38 -3.76 -8.83
CA SER A 120 9.70 -4.19 -10.19
C SER A 120 9.76 -3.05 -11.21
N MET A 121 9.03 -1.95 -10.99
CA MET A 121 9.02 -0.78 -11.88
C MET A 121 10.17 0.19 -11.60
N LEU A 122 10.81 0.11 -10.43
CA LEU A 122 11.93 0.98 -10.09
C LEU A 122 13.11 0.81 -11.07
N PRO A 123 13.61 -0.41 -11.37
CA PRO A 123 14.65 -0.62 -12.37
C PRO A 123 14.30 -0.03 -13.74
N ASP A 124 13.04 -0.15 -14.17
CA ASP A 124 12.59 0.39 -15.46
C ASP A 124 12.80 1.92 -15.54
N THR A 125 12.55 2.64 -14.43
CA THR A 125 12.80 4.09 -14.36
C THR A 125 14.27 4.46 -14.32
N ILE A 126 15.12 3.58 -13.78
CA ILE A 126 16.57 3.76 -13.74
C ILE A 126 17.16 3.53 -15.14
N ASP A 127 16.71 2.48 -15.84
CA ASP A 127 17.10 2.22 -17.23
C ASP A 127 16.67 3.37 -18.15
N TYR A 128 15.48 3.94 -17.95
CA TYR A 128 15.05 5.13 -18.67
C TYR A 128 16.03 6.32 -18.51
N ASP A 129 16.47 6.62 -17.27
CA ASP A 129 17.45 7.68 -17.03
C ASP A 129 18.81 7.34 -17.65
N TYR A 130 19.22 6.07 -17.59
CA TYR A 130 20.45 5.60 -18.20
C TYR A 130 20.43 5.81 -19.72
N HIS A 131 19.32 5.50 -20.40
CA HIS A 131 19.20 5.70 -21.85
C HIS A 131 19.23 7.17 -22.27
N LEU A 132 18.75 8.08 -21.41
CA LEU A 132 18.76 9.52 -21.69
C LEU A 132 20.10 10.20 -21.37
N THR A 133 20.73 9.82 -20.25
CA THR A 133 21.90 10.54 -19.70
C THR A 133 23.22 9.82 -19.94
N GLY A 134 23.16 8.51 -20.17
CA GLY A 134 24.32 7.65 -20.28
C GLY A 134 25.02 7.27 -18.99
N GLN A 135 24.57 7.77 -17.84
CA GLN A 135 25.19 7.54 -16.56
C GLN A 135 24.46 6.47 -15.76
N ARG A 136 25.19 5.49 -15.22
CA ARG A 136 24.64 4.50 -14.29
C ARG A 136 24.53 5.14 -12.90
N ARG A 137 23.29 5.32 -12.42
CA ARG A 137 22.98 6.01 -11.16
C ARG A 137 22.11 5.17 -10.22
N GLU A 138 22.20 3.86 -10.33
CA GLU A 138 21.36 2.89 -9.62
C GLU A 138 21.36 3.13 -8.10
N GLY A 139 22.53 3.34 -7.49
CA GLY A 139 22.65 3.61 -6.05
C GLY A 139 21.95 4.89 -5.60
N ILE A 140 21.94 5.95 -6.43
CA ILE A 140 21.26 7.21 -6.10
C ILE A 140 19.74 6.99 -6.13
N TYR A 141 19.22 6.33 -7.17
CA TYR A 141 17.78 6.04 -7.27
C TYR A 141 17.30 5.11 -6.16
N ALA A 142 18.05 4.04 -5.87
CA ALA A 142 17.73 3.11 -4.78
C ALA A 142 17.79 3.81 -3.40
N GLY A 143 18.79 4.66 -3.18
CA GLY A 143 18.92 5.47 -1.97
C GLY A 143 17.72 6.41 -1.80
N VAL A 144 17.39 7.20 -2.82
CA VAL A 144 16.23 8.12 -2.80
C VAL A 144 14.93 7.34 -2.59
N TRP A 145 14.75 6.21 -3.27
CA TRP A 145 13.58 5.34 -3.08
C TRP A 145 13.43 4.90 -1.62
N SER A 146 14.48 4.34 -1.02
CA SER A 146 14.44 3.87 0.37
C SER A 146 14.24 5.01 1.37
N THR A 147 14.88 6.16 1.15
CA THR A 147 14.69 7.34 2.00
C THR A 147 13.24 7.83 1.93
N ILE A 148 12.63 7.82 0.76
CA ILE A 148 11.22 8.19 0.59
C ILE A 148 10.31 7.17 1.26
N GLU A 149 10.56 5.87 1.11
CA GLU A 149 9.75 4.83 1.77
C GLU A 149 9.76 5.01 3.29
N LYS A 150 10.94 5.21 3.88
CA LYS A 150 11.08 5.43 5.33
C LYS A 150 10.50 6.78 5.78
N GLY A 151 10.77 7.83 5.01
CA GLY A 151 10.29 9.18 5.30
C GLY A 151 8.77 9.29 5.22
N SER A 152 8.17 8.69 4.20
CA SER A 152 6.72 8.65 4.05
C SER A 152 6.04 7.83 5.14
N ALA A 153 6.62 6.70 5.57
CA ALA A 153 6.09 5.96 6.71
C ALA A 153 6.11 6.79 8.01
N ALA A 154 7.18 7.54 8.26
CA ALA A 154 7.25 8.44 9.42
C ALA A 154 6.22 9.57 9.35
N ILE A 155 6.10 10.22 8.18
CA ILE A 155 5.10 11.27 7.94
C ILE A 155 3.68 10.73 8.08
N ALA A 156 3.38 9.58 7.47
CA ALA A 156 2.07 8.94 7.57
C ALA A 156 1.71 8.57 9.01
N THR A 157 2.67 8.10 9.79
CA THR A 157 2.47 7.79 11.22
C THR A 157 2.16 9.06 12.03
N LEU A 158 2.86 10.16 11.76
CA LEU A 158 2.58 11.47 12.39
C LEU A 158 1.19 11.97 12.03
N PHE A 159 0.80 11.90 10.75
CA PHE A 159 -0.54 12.29 10.28
C PHE A 159 -1.64 11.41 10.88
N ALA A 160 -1.44 10.09 10.92
CA ALA A 160 -2.38 9.17 11.55
C ALA A 160 -2.58 9.51 13.04
N GLY A 161 -1.48 9.73 13.78
CA GLY A 161 -1.54 10.16 15.18
C GLY A 161 -2.25 11.51 15.39
N ALA A 162 -2.01 12.47 14.50
CA ALA A 162 -2.68 13.78 14.54
C ALA A 162 -4.19 13.66 14.26
N ILE A 163 -4.59 12.85 13.28
CA ILE A 163 -6.00 12.58 12.96
C ILE A 163 -6.70 11.90 14.15
N LEU A 164 -6.06 10.89 14.75
CA LEU A 164 -6.58 10.22 15.96
C LEU A 164 -6.74 11.19 17.14
N SER A 165 -5.75 12.07 17.35
CA SER A 165 -5.81 13.09 18.39
C SER A 165 -6.90 14.12 18.15
N TRP A 166 -7.11 14.53 16.89
CA TRP A 166 -8.15 15.49 16.51
C TRP A 166 -9.56 14.87 16.55
N ALA A 167 -9.69 13.59 16.20
CA ALA A 167 -10.93 12.82 16.28
C ALA A 167 -11.39 12.55 17.73
N GLY A 168 -10.66 13.02 18.74
CA GLY A 168 -11.04 12.87 20.14
C GLY A 168 -10.83 11.45 20.68
N TYR A 169 -9.87 10.69 20.13
CA TYR A 169 -9.55 9.35 20.62
C TYR A 169 -9.22 9.41 22.12
N LEU A 170 -10.12 8.84 22.94
CA LEU A 170 -9.92 8.74 24.39
C LEU A 170 -8.83 7.71 24.65
N LYS A 171 -7.65 8.18 25.08
CA LYS A 171 -6.56 7.30 25.51
C LYS A 171 -7.08 6.39 26.63
N THR A 172 -7.19 5.10 26.34
CA THR A 172 -7.38 4.03 27.33
C THR A 172 -6.36 4.22 28.46
N ARG A 173 -6.82 4.53 29.68
CA ARG A 173 -5.96 4.48 30.87
C ARG A 173 -5.63 3.01 31.16
N ALA A 174 -4.40 2.76 31.60
CA ALA A 174 -3.91 1.40 31.83
C ALA A 174 -4.89 0.60 32.70
N GLY A 175 -5.48 -0.46 32.13
CA GLY A 175 -6.34 -1.42 32.82
C GLY A 175 -7.84 -1.33 32.55
N GLU A 176 -8.35 -0.31 31.85
CA GLU A 176 -9.80 -0.17 31.60
C GLU A 176 -10.14 -0.07 30.10
N VAL A 177 -10.92 -1.02 29.58
CA VAL A 177 -11.53 -0.91 28.25
C VAL A 177 -12.64 0.14 28.35
N ALA A 178 -12.34 1.39 28.02
CA ALA A 178 -13.33 2.45 28.00
C ALA A 178 -14.42 2.11 26.97
N CYS A 179 -15.69 2.27 27.37
CA CYS A 179 -16.82 2.16 26.45
C CYS A 179 -16.71 3.29 25.43
N GLN A 180 -16.34 2.96 24.19
CA GLN A 180 -16.15 3.93 23.12
C GLN A 180 -17.52 4.40 22.62
N PRO A 181 -17.76 5.71 22.46
CA PRO A 181 -18.97 6.21 21.83
C PRO A 181 -19.13 5.61 20.42
N GLU A 182 -20.36 5.44 19.94
CA GLU A 182 -20.62 4.96 18.55
C GLU A 182 -19.86 5.80 17.51
N ALA A 183 -19.71 7.10 17.76
CA ALA A 183 -18.90 8.00 16.93
C ALA A 183 -17.42 7.57 16.85
N ALA A 184 -16.82 7.09 17.94
CA ALA A 184 -15.43 6.62 17.95
C ALA A 184 -15.28 5.28 17.22
N LEU A 185 -16.25 4.37 17.34
CA LEU A 185 -16.27 3.12 16.57
C LEU A 185 -16.40 3.41 15.07
N SER A 186 -17.28 4.33 14.69
CA SER A 186 -17.44 4.74 13.28
C SER A 186 -16.16 5.39 12.72
N ALA A 187 -15.46 6.19 13.54
CA ALA A 187 -14.19 6.81 13.16
C ALA A 187 -13.07 5.77 12.98
N ILE A 188 -13.01 4.74 13.82
CA ILE A 188 -12.05 3.62 13.69
C ILE A 188 -12.33 2.87 12.38
N THR A 189 -13.59 2.50 12.12
CA THR A 189 -13.99 1.81 10.90
C THR A 189 -13.70 2.65 9.65
N PHE A 190 -13.96 3.95 9.69
CA PHE A 190 -13.60 4.87 8.62
C PHE A 190 -12.08 4.91 8.37
N ASN A 191 -11.27 4.94 9.44
CA ASN A 191 -9.82 5.02 9.37
C ASN A 191 -9.18 3.73 8.80
N VAL A 192 -9.77 2.56 9.05
CA VAL A 192 -9.25 1.27 8.57
C VAL A 192 -9.75 0.92 7.18
N ALA A 193 -11.00 1.25 6.84
CA ALA A 193 -11.59 0.84 5.57
C ALA A 193 -11.58 1.96 4.52
N ILE A 194 -12.17 3.12 4.84
CA ILE A 194 -12.48 4.16 3.86
C ILE A 194 -11.26 5.01 3.52
N LEU A 195 -10.53 5.48 4.54
CA LEU A 195 -9.38 6.36 4.35
C LEU A 195 -8.27 5.68 3.51
N PRO A 196 -7.83 4.44 3.81
CA PRO A 196 -6.85 3.74 2.99
C PRO A 196 -7.33 3.52 1.56
N ALA A 197 -8.59 3.13 1.36
CA ALA A 197 -9.17 2.96 0.03
C ALA A 197 -9.15 4.24 -0.80
N ILE A 198 -9.53 5.39 -0.23
CA ILE A 198 -9.47 6.70 -0.91
C ILE A 198 -8.03 7.01 -1.31
N VAL A 199 -7.08 6.88 -0.40
CA VAL A 199 -5.66 7.19 -0.67
C VAL A 199 -5.08 6.25 -1.73
N MET A 200 -5.46 4.97 -1.70
CA MET A 200 -5.09 3.97 -2.72
C MET A 200 -5.64 4.35 -4.10
N ILE A 201 -6.92 4.73 -4.19
CA ILE A 201 -7.53 5.18 -5.44
C ILE A 201 -6.88 6.47 -5.95
N LEU A 202 -6.55 7.42 -5.07
CA LEU A 202 -5.83 8.63 -5.46
C LEU A 202 -4.43 8.31 -6.01
N SER A 203 -3.76 7.26 -5.52
CA SER A 203 -2.48 6.80 -6.06
C SER A 203 -2.59 6.37 -7.53
N LEU A 204 -3.75 5.88 -7.97
CA LEU A 204 -4.00 5.49 -9.35
C LEU A 204 -3.91 6.67 -10.33
N LEU A 205 -4.17 7.90 -9.89
CA LEU A 205 -4.05 9.10 -10.75
C LEU A 205 -2.61 9.35 -11.21
N PHE A 206 -1.64 9.00 -10.36
CA PHE A 206 -0.21 9.10 -10.67
C PHE A 206 0.27 7.89 -11.43
N LEU A 207 -0.17 6.70 -11.03
CA LEU A 207 0.11 5.46 -11.75
C LEU A 207 -0.45 5.47 -13.18
N TYR A 208 -1.59 6.13 -13.41
CA TYR A 208 -2.18 6.28 -14.74
C TYR A 208 -1.28 7.07 -15.68
N ARG A 209 -0.61 8.10 -15.16
CA ARG A 209 0.32 8.95 -15.91
C ARG A 209 1.71 8.30 -16.09
N TYR A 210 1.95 7.15 -15.47
CA TYR A 210 3.17 6.38 -15.68
C TYR A 210 3.10 5.73 -17.07
N ASP A 211 3.83 6.28 -18.04
CA ASP A 211 3.72 5.87 -19.44
C ASP A 211 4.86 4.95 -19.91
N LEU A 212 5.70 4.48 -18.99
CA LEU A 212 6.86 3.67 -19.35
C LEU A 212 6.44 2.25 -19.75
N THR A 213 6.59 1.92 -21.03
CA THR A 213 6.34 0.56 -21.54
C THR A 213 7.64 -0.19 -21.81
N ARG A 214 7.57 -1.53 -21.78
CA ARG A 214 8.71 -2.39 -22.16
C ARG A 214 9.19 -2.10 -23.59
N GLU A 215 8.25 -1.81 -24.50
CA GLU A 215 8.54 -1.50 -25.89
C GLU A 215 9.33 -0.20 -26.02
N GLN A 216 8.95 0.85 -25.27
CA GLN A 216 9.68 2.12 -25.25
C GLN A 216 11.12 1.93 -24.74
N LEU A 217 11.30 1.17 -23.66
CA LEU A 217 12.63 0.86 -23.14
C LEU A 217 13.47 0.07 -24.15
N ALA A 218 12.89 -0.96 -24.79
CA ALA A 218 13.57 -1.75 -25.81
C ALA A 218 13.98 -0.91 -27.03
N ALA A 219 13.12 0.01 -27.46
CA ALA A 219 13.41 0.94 -28.57
C ALA A 219 14.57 1.90 -28.23
N MET A 220 14.61 2.43 -27.01
CA MET A 220 15.71 3.29 -26.53
C MET A 220 17.03 2.53 -26.43
N ALA A 221 17.00 1.26 -26.00
CA ALA A 221 18.18 0.40 -25.98
C ALA A 221 18.73 0.16 -27.39
N LYS A 222 17.85 -0.14 -28.36
CA LYS A 222 18.25 -0.35 -29.76
C LYS A 222 18.86 0.91 -30.38
N LYS A 223 18.28 2.10 -30.14
CA LYS A 223 18.77 3.37 -30.70
C LYS A 223 20.18 3.74 -30.23
N ARG A 224 20.60 3.25 -29.06
CA ARG A 224 21.92 3.55 -28.50
C ARG A 224 22.99 2.51 -28.82
N ALA A 225 22.58 1.33 -29.28
CA ALA A 225 23.50 0.29 -29.77
C ALA A 225 23.93 0.54 -31.23
N VAL A 226 23.25 1.44 -31.94
CA VAL A 226 23.57 1.94 -33.28
C VAL A 226 24.31 3.26 -33.15
#